data_AF-R6W7V0-F1
#
_entry.id   AF-R6W7V0-F1
#
_cell.length_a   1.000
_cell.length_b   1.000
_cell.length_c   1.000
_cell.angle_alpha   90.00
_cell.angle_beta   90.00
_cell.angle_gamma   90.00
#
_symmetry.space_group_name_H-M   'P 1'
#
loop_
_entity.id
_entity.type
_entity.pdbx_description
1 polymer ?
#
loop_
_entity_poly.entity_id
_entity_poly.type
_entity_poly.pdbx_seq_one_letter_code
_entity_poly.pdbx_strand_id
1 'polypeptide(L)' 'MDGFHLYRGGYDISERLKSEQELVISVEVEKFYHKAKEIISSNQEFFEKIAAELLQKRILSFADIQRIKSGCRIVPATL' A
#
# COMPACT_ATOMS: atom_id res chain seq x y z
N MET A 1 16.70 -48.51 12.71
CA MET A 1 16.43 -47.18 13.28
C MET A 1 16.69 -46.18 12.19
N ASP A 2 15.69 -45.88 11.34
CA ASP A 2 15.84 -44.80 10.38
C ASP A 2 14.47 -44.24 9.96
N GLY A 3 13.84 -43.51 10.88
CA GLY A 3 12.53 -42.89 10.70
C GLY A 3 12.58 -41.36 10.55
N PHE A 4 13.76 -40.75 10.63
CA PHE A 4 13.90 -39.29 10.74
C PHE A 4 14.19 -38.56 9.42
N HIS A 5 14.48 -39.28 8.33
CA HIS A 5 14.84 -38.65 7.05
C HIS A 5 13.64 -38.11 6.25
N LEU A 6 12.45 -38.70 6.41
CA LEU A 6 11.25 -38.25 5.68
C LEU A 6 10.70 -36.91 6.20
N TYR A 7 10.80 -36.65 7.51
CA TYR A 7 10.33 -35.40 8.11
C TYR A 7 11.21 -34.19 7.76
N ARG A 8 12.52 -34.37 7.59
CA ARG A 8 13.44 -33.29 7.24
C ARG A 8 13.20 -32.76 5.81
N GLY A 9 12.93 -33.65 4.85
CA GLY A 9 12.58 -33.25 3.48
C GLY A 9 11.22 -32.55 3.38
N GLY A 10 10.22 -33.00 4.15
CA GLY A 10 8.91 -32.34 4.22
C GLY A 10 8.95 -30.96 4.88
N TYR A 11 9.80 -30.79 5.91
CA TYR A 11 10.01 -29.50 6.58
C TYR A 11 10.68 -28.48 5.64
N ASP A 12 11.71 -28.90 4.91
CA ASP A 12 12.45 -28.02 3.99
C ASP A 12 11.59 -27.56 2.80
N ILE A 13 10.70 -28.43 2.30
CA ILE A 13 9.70 -28.08 1.28
C ILE A 13 8.62 -27.15 1.86
N SER A 14 8.14 -27.41 3.07
CA SER A 14 7.15 -26.55 3.74
C SER A 14 7.67 -25.13 3.98
N GLU A 15 8.90 -24.99 4.49
CA GLU A 15 9.48 -23.67 4.78
C GLU A 15 9.82 -22.91 3.48
N ARG A 16 10.23 -23.61 2.42
CA ARG A 16 10.39 -23.00 1.10
C ARG A 16 9.07 -22.50 0.53
N LEU A 17 7.99 -23.29 0.59
CA LEU A 17 6.67 -22.88 0.10
C LEU A 17 6.13 -21.68 0.87
N LYS A 18 6.34 -21.62 2.19
CA LYS A 18 6.02 -20.43 2.99
C LYS A 18 6.84 -19.21 2.58
N SER A 19 8.16 -19.40 2.41
CA SER A 19 9.06 -18.31 2.00
C SER A 19 8.69 -17.77 0.62
N GLU A 20 8.34 -18.65 -0.33
CA GLU A 20 7.86 -18.27 -1.66
C GLU A 20 6.53 -17.51 -1.56
N GLN A 21 5.60 -17.95 -0.70
CA GLN A 21 4.33 -17.27 -0.48
C GLN A 21 4.51 -15.89 0.18
N GLU A 22 5.37 -15.76 1.19
CA GLU A 22 5.71 -14.49 1.82
C GLU A 22 6.37 -13.52 0.84
N LEU A 23 7.22 -14.03 -0.06
CA LEU A 23 7.84 -13.22 -1.11
C LEU A 23 6.81 -12.69 -2.11
N VAL A 24 5.88 -13.53 -2.55
CA VAL A 24 4.79 -13.12 -3.46
C VAL A 24 3.91 -12.05 -2.80
N ILE A 25 3.56 -12.21 -1.52
CA ILE A 25 2.78 -11.22 -0.77
C ILE A 25 3.55 -9.91 -0.66
N SER A 26 4.84 -9.97 -0.33
CA SER A 26 5.69 -8.80 -0.16
C SER A 26 5.84 -8.01 -1.47
N VAL A 27 6.01 -8.70 -2.60
CA VAL A 27 6.10 -8.08 -3.93
C VAL A 27 4.79 -7.37 -4.29
N GLU A 28 3.64 -7.98 -4.02
CA GLU A 28 2.35 -7.35 -4.34
C GLU A 28 2.09 -6.12 -3.45
N VAL A 29 2.42 -6.21 -2.15
CA VAL A 29 2.34 -5.06 -1.23
C VAL A 29 3.25 -3.92 -1.69
N GLU A 30 4.50 -4.21 -2.06
CA GLU A 30 5.45 -3.20 -2.53
C GLU A 30 4.95 -2.53 -3.81
N LYS A 31 4.36 -3.28 -4.74
CA LYS A 31 3.76 -2.75 -5.96
C LYS A 31 2.61 -1.77 -5.66
N PHE A 32 1.71 -2.13 -4.75
CA PHE A 32 0.64 -1.21 -4.34
C PHE A 32 1.16 0.00 -3.57
N TYR A 33 2.20 -0.19 -2.75
CA TYR A 33 2.85 0.89 -2.02
C TYR A 33 3.54 1.88 -2.96
N HIS A 34 4.22 1.39 -3.99
CA HIS A 34 4.82 2.22 -5.03
C HIS A 34 3.76 3.02 -5.79
N LYS A 35 2.67 2.36 -6.23
CA LYS A 35 1.53 3.04 -6.86
C LYS A 35 0.93 4.11 -5.95
N ALA A 36 0.75 3.83 -4.65
CA ALA A 36 0.25 4.81 -3.71
C ALA A 36 1.17 6.04 -3.63
N LYS A 37 2.50 5.83 -3.59
CA LYS A 37 3.48 6.93 -3.66
C LYS A 37 3.37 7.73 -4.94
N GLU A 38 3.25 7.08 -6.10
CA GLU A 38 3.07 7.76 -7.39
C GLU A 38 1.81 8.63 -7.41
N ILE A 39 0.70 8.11 -6.89
CA ILE A 39 -0.57 8.84 -6.78
C ILE A 39 -0.42 10.07 -5.88
N ILE A 40 0.23 9.91 -4.73
CA ILE A 40 0.47 11.00 -3.78
C ILE A 40 1.36 12.07 -4.43
N SER A 41 2.47 11.67 -5.04
CA SER A 41 3.39 12.59 -5.72
C SER A 41 2.73 13.33 -6.88
N SER A 42 1.91 12.63 -7.67
CA SER A 42 1.18 13.23 -8.81
C SER A 42 0.08 14.19 -8.39
N ASN A 43 -0.41 14.09 -7.15
CA ASN A 43 -1.49 14.90 -6.61
C ASN A 43 -1.04 15.68 -5.36
N GLN A 44 0.25 15.99 -5.26
CA GLN A 44 0.85 16.58 -4.06
C GLN A 44 0.13 17.86 -3.59
N GLU A 45 -0.18 18.77 -4.53
CA GLU A 45 -0.89 20.02 -4.23
C GLU A 45 -2.23 19.79 -3.50
N PHE A 46 -2.97 18.75 -3.89
CA PHE A 46 -4.24 18.39 -3.28
C PHE A 46 -4.06 17.88 -1.84
N PHE A 47 -3.08 17.00 -1.64
CA PHE A 47 -2.77 16.46 -0.31
C PHE A 47 -2.22 17.53 0.64
N GLU A 48 -1.42 18.47 0.14
CA GLU A 48 -0.94 19.62 0.92
C GLU A 48 -2.09 20.53 1.37
N LYS A 49 -3.04 20.83 0.48
CA LYS A 49 -4.23 21.62 0.85
C LYS A 49 -5.13 20.88 1.84
N ILE A 50 -5.29 19.56 1.69
CA ILE A 50 -5.99 18.74 2.68
C ILE A 50 -5.27 18.80 4.03
N ALA A 51 -3.95 18.63 4.05
CA ALA A 51 -3.17 18.67 5.29
C ALA A 51 -3.27 20.04 5.98
N ALA A 52 -3.17 21.13 5.22
CA ALA A 52 -3.32 22.48 5.72
C ALA A 52 -4.72 22.73 6.30
N GLU A 53 -5.77 22.31 5.59
CA GLU A 53 -7.14 22.52 6.08
C GLU A 53 -7.47 21.60 7.28
N LEU A 54 -6.94 20.38 7.29
CA LEU A 54 -7.08 19.46 8.42
C LEU A 54 -6.35 19.99 9.66
N LEU A 55 -5.18 20.61 9.50
CA LEU A 55 -4.45 21.24 10.61
C LEU A 55 -5.26 22.38 11.24
N GLN A 56 -6.00 23.15 10.43
CA GLN A 56 -6.82 24.26 10.89
C GLN A 56 -8.14 23.81 11.52
N LYS A 57 -8.91 22.94 10.84
CA LYS A 57 -10.24 22.52 11.28
C LYS A 57 -10.23 21.31 12.21
N ARG A 58 -9.15 20.54 12.26
CA ARG A 58 -9.00 19.21 12.89
C ARG A 58 -9.90 18.10 12.32
N ILE A 59 -10.95 18.46 11.61
CA ILE A 59 -11.89 17.54 10.97
C ILE A 59 -12.21 18.10 9.58
N LEU A 60 -12.23 17.25 8.57
CA LEU A 60 -12.70 17.58 7.23
C LEU A 60 -13.96 16.81 6.92
N SER A 61 -14.99 17.52 6.48
CA SER A 61 -16.19 16.89 5.94
C SER A 61 -15.99 16.49 4.48
N PHE A 62 -16.89 15.65 3.95
CA PHE A 62 -16.89 15.34 2.53
C PHE A 62 -17.00 16.60 1.65
N ALA A 63 -17.81 17.58 2.07
CA ALA A 63 -17.97 18.84 1.36
C ALA A 63 -16.66 19.65 1.30
N ASP A 64 -15.86 19.63 2.38
CA ASP A 64 -14.55 20.27 2.42
C ASP A 64 -13.59 19.62 1.41
N ILE A 65 -13.55 18.29 1.38
CA ILE A 65 -12.71 17.54 0.44
C ILE A 65 -13.12 17.82 -1.01
N GLN A 66 -14.42 17.86 -1.32
CA GLN A 66 -14.90 18.20 -2.67
C GLN A 66 -14.52 19.63 -3.08
N ARG A 67 -14.66 20.59 -2.16
CA ARG A 67 -14.24 21.98 -2.40
C ARG A 67 -12.74 22.05 -2.70
N ILE A 68 -11.90 21.43 -1.88
CA ILE A 68 -10.44 21.40 -2.10
C ILE A 68 -10.12 20.73 -3.45
N LYS A 69 -10.79 19.62 -3.76
CA LYS A 69 -10.61 18.86 -5.00
C LYS A 69 -10.93 19.71 -6.24
N SER A 70 -12.00 20.52 -6.19
CA SER A 70 -12.39 21.39 -7.30
C SER A 70 -11.37 22.50 -7.60
N GLY A 71 -10.57 22.89 -6.60
CA GLY A 71 -9.51 23.89 -6.71
C GLY A 71 -8.13 23.31 -7.02
N CYS A 72 -8.02 22.02 -7.35
CA CYS A 72 -6.76 21.34 -7.64
C CYS A 72 -6.83 20.61 -8.98
N ARG A 73 -5.69 20.54 -9.67
CA ARG A 73 -5.54 19.64 -10.81
C ARG A 73 -5.30 18.22 -10.27
N ILE A 74 -6.31 17.37 -10.40
CA ILE A 74 -6.22 15.96 -10.00
C ILE A 74 -5.83 15.11 -11.20
N VAL A 75 -4.78 14.31 -11.06
CA VAL A 75 -4.39 13.28 -12.01
C VAL A 75 -5.12 11.99 -11.63
N PRO A 76 -5.98 11.44 -12.52
CA PRO A 76 -6.64 10.17 -12.28
C PRO A 76 -5.61 9.05 -12.11
N ALA A 77 -5.76 8.26 -11.04
CA ALA A 77 -4.98 7.06 -10.86
C ALA A 77 -5.62 5.89 -11.61
N THR A 78 -4.85 5.19 -12.42
CA THR A 78 -5.26 3.90 -13.01
C THR A 78 -4.78 2.78 -12.09
N LEU A 79 -5.70 1.92 -11.65
CA LEU A 79 -5.40 0.75 -10.81
C LEU A 79 -4.74 -0.36 -11.62
#